data_AF-A0A3N5NM18-F1
#
_entry.id   AF-A0A3N5NM18-F1
#
_cell.length_a   1.000
_cell.length_b   1.000
_cell.length_c   1.000
_cell.angle_alpha   90.00
_cell.angle_beta   90.00
_cell.angle_gamma   90.00
#
_symmetry.space_group_name_H-M   'P 1'
#
loop_
_entity.id
_entity.type
_entity.pdbx_description
1 polymer ?
#
loop_
_entity_poly.entity_id
_entity_poly.type
_entity_poly.pdbx_seq_one_letter_code
_entity_poly.pdbx_strand_id
1 'polypeptide(L)' 'MSTITVALPEERLVKLNEMAEQLGVVPEELVQASIEELLSRPDPNFEQAVKHVLKKNAELYRRLA' A
#
# COMPACT_ATOMS: atom_id res chain seq x y z
N MET A 1 10.79 16.06 8.84
CA MET A 1 10.22 16.12 7.49
C MET A 1 11.37 16.12 6.51
N SER A 2 11.37 15.17 5.58
CA SER A 2 12.40 15.04 4.56
C SER A 2 11.75 15.18 3.19
N THR A 3 12.36 15.95 2.31
CA THR A 3 11.83 16.20 0.96
C THR A 3 12.50 15.26 -0.04
N ILE A 4 11.70 14.64 -0.90
CA ILE A 4 12.19 13.81 -2.01
C ILE A 4 11.76 14.51 -3.30
N THR A 5 12.74 14.85 -4.15
CA THR A 5 12.47 15.41 -5.48
C THR A 5 12.44 14.27 -6.50
N VAL A 6 11.33 14.15 -7.24
CA VAL A 6 11.15 13.12 -8.26
C VAL A 6 10.94 13.79 -9.61
N ALA A 7 11.77 13.44 -10.59
CA ALA A 7 11.55 13.87 -11.97
C ALA A 7 10.44 13.02 -12.59
N LEU A 8 9.38 13.66 -13.05
CA LEU A 8 8.25 13.03 -13.73
C LEU A 8 8.21 13.50 -15.19
N PRO A 9 7.94 12.62 -16.16
CA PRO A 9 7.60 13.05 -17.51
C PRO A 9 6.36 13.96 -17.47
N GLU A 10 6.32 14.99 -18.31
CA GLU A 10 5.23 15.98 -18.33
C GLU A 10 3.84 15.32 -18.45
N GLU A 11 3.71 14.30 -19.30
CA GLU A 11 2.45 13.55 -19.47
C GLU A 11 1.94 12.91 -18.17
N ARG A 12 2.85 12.46 -17.30
CA ARG A 12 2.47 11.87 -16.00
C ARG A 12 2.13 12.95 -14.98
N LEU A 13 2.79 14.11 -15.05
CA LEU A 13 2.47 15.25 -14.21
C LEU A 13 1.05 15.76 -14.53
N VAL A 14 0.69 15.85 -15.82
CA VAL A 14 -0.66 16.24 -16.24
C VAL A 14 -1.71 15.29 -15.66
N LYS A 15 -1.51 13.98 -15.80
CA LYS A 15 -2.44 12.98 -15.23
C LYS A 15 -2.54 13.07 -13.71
N LEU A 16 -1.43 13.32 -13.02
CA LEU A 16 -1.43 13.49 -11.57
C LEU A 16 -2.28 14.69 -11.16
N ASN A 17 -2.13 15.81 -11.87
CA ASN A 17 -2.92 17.02 -11.63
C ASN A 17 -4.41 16.78 -11.87
N GLU A 18 -4.77 16.11 -12.97
CA GLU A 18 -6.17 15.76 -13.26
C GLU A 18 -6.79 14.88 -12.17
N MET A 19 -6.06 13.88 -11.67
CA MET A 19 -6.53 13.02 -10.58
C MET A 19 -6.68 13.78 -9.27
N ALA A 20 -5.74 14.67 -8.95
CA ALA A 20 -5.79 15.48 -7.75
C ALA A 20 -6.98 16.46 -7.81
N GLU A 21 -7.21 17.10 -8.95
CA GLU A 21 -8.35 17.99 -9.18
C GLU A 21 -9.70 17.26 -9.03
N GLN A 22 -9.82 16.06 -9.60
CA GLN A 22 -11.03 15.24 -9.45
C GLN A 22 -11.33 14.85 -7.99
N LEU A 23 -10.29 14.68 -7.19
CA LEU A 23 -10.39 14.34 -5.77
C LEU A 23 -10.45 15.58 -4.86
N GLY A 24 -10.30 16.78 -5.42
CA GLY A 24 -10.31 18.04 -4.67
C GLY A 24 -9.11 18.21 -3.74
N VAL A 25 -7.98 17.59 -4.05
CA VAL A 25 -6.73 17.64 -3.27
C VAL A 25 -5.59 18.22 -4.12
N VAL A 26 -4.48 18.58 -3.50
CA VAL A 26 -3.28 18.97 -4.26
C VAL A 26 -2.49 17.72 -4.72
N PRO A 27 -1.77 17.78 -5.86
CA PRO A 27 -0.96 16.67 -6.37
C PRO A 27 0.03 16.11 -5.34
N GLU A 28 0.61 16.97 -4.51
CA GLU A 28 1.56 16.61 -3.45
C GLU A 28 0.89 15.76 -2.36
N GLU A 29 -0.33 16.10 -1.95
CA GLU A 29 -1.11 15.34 -0.97
C GLU A 29 -1.49 13.97 -1.52
N LEU A 30 -1.87 13.91 -2.80
CA LEU A 30 -2.18 12.66 -3.47
C LEU A 30 -0.94 11.73 -3.54
N VAL A 31 0.23 12.28 -3.86
CA VAL A 31 1.49 11.53 -3.89
C VAL A 31 1.87 11.07 -2.48
N GLN A 32 1.76 11.95 -1.48
CA GLN A 32 2.05 11.60 -0.10
C GLN A 32 1.16 10.47 0.41
N ALA A 33 -0.16 10.59 0.23
CA ALA A 33 -1.11 9.55 0.62
C ALA A 33 -0.85 8.23 -0.12
N SER A 34 -0.49 8.28 -1.40
CA SER A 34 -0.14 7.09 -2.18
C SER A 34 1.12 6.39 -1.66
N ILE A 35 2.14 7.16 -1.26
CA ILE A 35 3.37 6.63 -0.66
C ILE A 35 3.06 6.03 0.72
N GLU A 36 2.28 6.74 1.54
CA GLU A 36 1.86 6.25 2.85
C GLU A 36 1.05 4.95 2.72
N GLU A 37 0.13 4.87 1.77
CA GLU A 37 -0.63 3.64 1.47
C GLU A 37 0.30 2.50 1.04
N LEU A 38 1.24 2.79 0.12
CA LEU A 38 2.21 1.80 -0.35
C LEU A 38 3.06 1.26 0.81
N LEU A 39 3.46 2.13 1.74
CA LEU A 39 4.23 1.78 2.94
C LEU A 39 3.37 1.15 4.04
N SER A 40 2.07 1.46 4.10
CA SER A 40 1.14 0.93 5.11
C SER A 40 0.54 -0.41 4.75
N ARG A 41 0.70 -0.87 3.50
CA ARG A 41 0.30 -2.22 3.10
C ARG A 41 1.00 -3.22 4.03
N PRO A 42 0.26 -4.17 4.65
CA PRO A 42 0.83 -5.07 5.63
C PRO A 42 1.94 -5.89 4.97
N ASP A 43 3.14 -5.63 5.46
CA ASP A 43 4.40 -6.32 5.29
C ASP A 43 4.20 -7.81 4.96
N PRO A 44 4.97 -8.45 4.05
CA PRO A 44 5.01 -9.91 3.87
C PRO A 44 5.09 -10.75 5.18
N ASN A 45 5.40 -10.13 6.31
CA ASN A 45 5.24 -10.68 7.65
C ASN A 45 3.78 -10.96 8.09
N PHE A 46 2.78 -10.19 7.63
CA PHE A 46 1.37 -10.48 7.87
C PHE A 46 0.93 -11.76 7.13
N GLU A 47 1.40 -11.97 5.89
CA GLU A 47 1.21 -13.25 5.19
C GLU A 47 1.85 -14.44 5.93
N GLN A 48 3.03 -14.27 6.52
CA GLN A 48 3.67 -15.33 7.32
C GLN A 48 2.89 -15.63 8.61
N ALA A 49 2.40 -14.61 9.30
CA ALA A 49 1.57 -14.80 10.51
C ALA A 49 0.24 -15.50 10.17
N VAL A 50 -0.40 -15.12 9.06
CA VAL A 50 -1.61 -15.80 8.56
C VAL A 50 -1.31 -17.25 8.16
N LYS A 51 -0.20 -17.53 7.46
CA LYS A 51 0.24 -18.91 7.18
C LYS A 51 0.52 -19.71 8.46
N HIS A 52 1.08 -19.09 9.50
CA HIS A 52 1.36 -19.74 10.77
C HIS A 52 0.06 -20.10 11.53
N VAL A 53 -0.92 -19.19 11.57
CA VAL A 53 -2.24 -19.43 12.18
C VAL A 53 -3.04 -20.49 11.41
N LEU A 54 -3.05 -20.43 10.07
CA LEU A 54 -3.71 -21.43 9.23
C LEU A 54 -3.06 -22.81 9.36
N LYS A 55 -1.72 -22.89 9.42
CA LYS A 55 -0.99 -24.14 9.63
C LYS A 55 -1.29 -24.76 11.00
N LYS A 56 -1.38 -23.94 12.05
CA LYS A 56 -1.71 -24.39 13.40
C LYS A 56 -3.15 -24.93 13.50
N ASN A 57 -4.09 -24.33 12.78
CA ASN A 57 -5.47 -24.81 12.73
C ASN A 57 -5.64 -26.09 11.89
N ALA A 58 -4.84 -26.28 10.83
CA ALA A 58 -4.84 -27.53 10.06
C ALA A 58 -4.38 -28.75 10.91
N GLU A 59 -3.48 -28.55 11.87
CA GLU A 59 -3.05 -29.58 12.82
C GLU A 59 -4.15 -29.97 13.83
N LEU A 60 -4.99 -29.00 14.22
CA LEU A 60 -6.15 -29.25 15.08
C LEU A 60 -7.22 -30.08 14.36
N TYR A 61 -7.48 -29.83 13.08
CA TYR A 61 -8.41 -30.65 12.29
C TYR A 61 -7.88 -32.06 12.00
N ARG A 62 -6.56 -32.26 11.92
CA ARG A 62 -5.94 -33.59 11.78
C ARG A 62 -6.09 -34.50 12.99
N ARG A 63 -6.35 -33.96 14.18
CA ARG A 63 -6.48 -34.70 15.45
C ARG A 63 -7.93 -35.04 15.82
N LEU A 64 -8.89 -34.62 15.00
CA LEU A 64 -10.32 -34.88 15.17
C LEU A 64 -10.85 -35.91 14.15
N ALA A 65 -9.97 -36.61 13.42
CA ALA A 65 -10.30 -37.72 12.53
C ALA A 65 -9.69 -39.03 13.05
#